data_AF-A0A062V758-F1
#
_entry.id   AF-A0A062V758-F1
#
_cell.length_a   1.000
_cell.length_b   1.000
_cell.length_c   1.000
_cell.angle_alpha   90.00
_cell.angle_beta   90.00
_cell.angle_gamma   90.00
#
_symmetry.space_group_name_H-M   'P 1'
#
loop_
_entity.id
_entity.type
_entity.pdbx_description
1 polymer ?
#
loop_
_entity_poly.entity_id
_entity_poly.type
_entity_poly.pdbx_seq_one_letter_code
_entity_poly.pdbx_strand_id
1 'polypeptide(L)'
;MNRFEVGLKEHNCSEGALIPTSITYIYDMGYNTYCSEGANMVFKKGNTPWNKNKKGKTLWAKKVCSQCKQEKNISEFYKKDKNHYRSKCKECYRAWVLCRYHVKYPYRKPKGPLTADQRIKKIAGIRIQRLNLKIEVLSYYSHGTAKCDCCGIEDIEFLTIDHINGGGNQHRKSLKLQPGFPFYRWLKTNNYPDGYRVLCYNCNTVLGFHGYCPHQKKLATEIK
;
A
#
# COMPACT_ATOMS: atom_id res chain seq x y z
N MET A 1 -7.76 51.64 -7.78
CA MET A 1 -7.39 50.38 -7.08
C MET A 1 -6.11 49.86 -7.69
N ASN A 2 -5.04 49.82 -6.91
CA ASN A 2 -3.67 49.72 -7.42
C ASN A 2 -3.35 48.34 -7.97
N ARG A 3 -2.85 48.36 -9.21
CA ARG A 3 -2.28 47.24 -9.96
C ARG A 3 -0.89 46.98 -9.37
N PHE A 4 -0.70 45.90 -8.63
CA PHE A 4 0.63 45.49 -8.17
C PHE A 4 1.26 44.61 -9.25
N GLU A 5 2.19 45.17 -10.01
CA GLU A 5 3.10 44.43 -10.87
C GLU A 5 4.11 43.70 -10.00
N VAL A 6 4.00 42.37 -9.90
CA VAL A 6 5.01 41.52 -9.27
C VAL A 6 5.97 41.08 -10.37
N GLY A 7 7.14 41.72 -10.43
CA GLY A 7 8.21 41.37 -11.36
C GLY A 7 8.61 39.91 -11.20
N LEU A 8 8.34 39.11 -12.23
CA LEU A 8 8.85 37.75 -12.38
C LEU A 8 10.37 37.84 -12.59
N LYS A 9 11.16 37.29 -11.68
CA LYS A 9 12.59 37.06 -11.94
C LYS A 9 12.71 35.99 -13.02
N GLU A 10 13.22 36.40 -14.18
CA GLU A 10 13.54 35.51 -15.28
C GLU A 10 14.42 34.36 -14.79
N HIS A 11 13.91 33.14 -14.96
CA HIS A 11 14.71 31.94 -14.79
C HIS A 11 15.57 31.78 -16.04
N ASN A 12 16.83 32.22 -15.98
CA ASN A 12 17.85 31.85 -16.97
C ASN A 12 18.11 30.34 -16.89
N CYS A 13 17.24 29.56 -17.53
CA CYS A 13 17.60 28.27 -18.07
C CYS A 13 18.50 28.56 -19.27
N SER A 14 19.73 28.04 -19.24
CA SER A 14 20.69 28.08 -20.35
C SER A 14 19.97 27.85 -21.68
N GLU A 15 20.24 28.77 -22.61
CA GLU A 15 19.75 28.91 -23.98
C GLU A 15 19.14 27.65 -24.60
N GLY A 16 17.89 27.75 -25.06
CA GLY A 16 17.28 26.79 -25.97
C GLY A 16 16.03 26.04 -25.48
N ALA A 17 15.09 26.69 -24.80
CA ALA A 17 13.70 26.22 -24.76
C ALA A 17 12.75 27.38 -24.37
N LEU A 18 12.19 28.06 -25.38
CA LEU A 18 11.02 28.90 -25.20
C LEU A 18 9.85 27.98 -24.80
N ILE A 19 9.50 27.98 -23.51
CA ILE A 19 8.29 27.30 -23.02
C ILE A 19 7.11 28.21 -23.38
N PRO A 20 6.10 27.75 -24.16
CA PRO A 20 4.98 28.59 -24.53
C PRO A 20 4.23 29.09 -23.28
N THR A 21 4.15 30.41 -23.17
CA THR A 21 3.33 31.14 -22.21
C THR A 21 1.86 31.02 -22.60
N SER A 22 1.20 29.93 -22.24
CA SER A 22 -0.24 29.86 -21.96
C SER A 22 -0.63 28.41 -21.70
N ILE A 23 -1.10 28.15 -20.49
CA ILE A 23 -2.25 27.31 -20.15
C ILE A 23 -2.34 27.38 -18.63
N THR A 24 -3.14 28.33 -18.18
CA THR A 24 -3.68 28.42 -16.84
C THR A 24 -4.63 27.24 -16.62
N TYR A 25 -4.17 26.21 -15.92
CA TYR A 25 -5.05 25.36 -15.11
C TYR A 25 -4.46 25.24 -13.71
N ILE A 26 -4.86 26.18 -12.86
CA ILE A 26 -4.69 26.10 -11.41
C ILE A 26 -5.70 25.04 -10.94
N TYR A 27 -5.22 23.82 -10.67
CA TYR A 27 -5.99 22.90 -9.84
C TYR A 27 -5.87 23.39 -8.40
N ASP A 28 -6.96 23.97 -7.91
CA ASP A 28 -7.15 24.34 -6.51
C ASP A 28 -7.18 23.05 -5.67
N MET A 29 -6.00 22.55 -5.32
CA MET A 29 -5.85 21.50 -4.34
C MET A 29 -6.00 22.14 -2.97
N GLY A 30 -7.24 22.14 -2.47
CA GLY A 30 -7.62 22.52 -1.12
C GLY A 30 -6.83 21.76 -0.06
N TYR A 31 -5.64 22.26 0.23
CA TYR A 31 -4.97 22.07 1.50
C TYR A 31 -5.23 23.35 2.30
N ASN A 32 -6.19 23.28 3.22
CA ASN A 32 -6.33 24.27 4.29
C ASN A 32 -5.04 24.26 5.12
N THR A 33 -4.03 25.01 4.68
CA THR A 33 -2.94 25.46 5.53
C THR A 33 -3.31 26.84 6.02
N TYR A 34 -4.02 26.89 7.15
CA TYR A 34 -4.11 28.12 7.94
C TYR A 34 -2.67 28.56 8.26
N CYS A 35 -2.24 29.66 7.66
CA CYS A 35 -1.07 30.39 8.07
C CYS A 35 -1.56 31.42 9.08
N SER A 36 -1.49 31.10 10.37
CA SER A 36 -1.55 32.13 11.40
C SER A 36 -0.13 32.65 11.62
N GLU A 37 0.11 33.84 11.06
CA GLU A 37 1.26 34.68 11.39
C GLU A 37 1.38 34.83 12.92
N GLY A 38 2.60 34.74 13.45
CA GLY A 38 2.93 35.35 14.75
C GLY A 38 2.67 34.56 16.04
N ALA A 39 2.48 33.24 16.03
CA ALA A 39 2.40 32.49 17.29
C ALA A 39 3.80 32.18 17.87
N ASN A 40 4.35 33.09 18.68
CA ASN A 40 5.37 32.72 19.67
C ASN A 40 4.74 31.70 20.64
N MET A 41 5.02 30.40 20.44
CA MET A 41 4.56 29.35 21.35
C MET A 41 5.31 29.47 22.69
N VAL A 42 4.75 30.22 23.63
CA VAL A 42 5.15 30.15 25.03
C VAL A 42 4.62 28.83 25.59
N PHE A 43 5.50 27.85 25.78
CA PHE A 43 5.13 26.57 26.38
C PHE A 43 4.72 26.78 27.85
N LYS A 44 3.61 26.16 28.28
CA LYS A 44 3.23 26.14 29.70
C LYS A 44 4.41 25.65 30.55
N LYS A 45 4.69 26.39 31.63
CA LYS A 45 5.77 26.10 32.60
C LYS A 45 5.65 24.63 33.05
N GLY A 46 6.62 23.80 32.67
CA GLY A 46 6.66 22.36 32.98
C GLY A 46 6.53 21.41 31.78
N ASN A 47 6.13 21.88 30.59
CA ASN A 47 6.04 21.03 29.41
C ASN A 47 7.36 20.93 28.65
N THR A 48 7.83 19.69 28.48
CA THR A 48 9.04 19.36 27.72
C THR A 48 8.64 18.93 26.31
N PRO A 49 9.07 19.60 25.23
CA PRO A 49 8.76 19.16 23.87
C PRO A 49 9.24 17.72 23.62
N TRP A 50 8.43 16.89 22.96
CA TRP A 50 8.73 15.47 22.70
C TRP A 50 10.04 15.21 21.91
N ASN A 51 10.66 16.28 21.40
CA ASN A 51 11.88 16.27 20.61
C ASN A 51 13.13 16.73 21.38
N LYS A 52 13.04 17.10 22.66
CA LYS A 52 14.12 17.79 23.41
C LYS A 52 15.46 17.02 23.44
N ASN A 53 15.44 15.70 23.25
CA ASN A 53 16.64 14.84 23.29
C ASN A 53 16.83 13.94 22.04
N LYS A 54 16.13 14.19 20.92
CA LYS A 54 16.31 13.38 19.70
C LYS A 54 17.43 13.96 18.82
N LYS A 55 18.48 13.16 18.55
CA LYS A 55 19.62 13.46 17.64
C LYS A 55 19.22 13.52 16.15
N GLY A 56 18.16 14.25 15.82
CA GLY A 56 17.73 14.53 14.45
C GLY A 56 17.57 16.04 14.29
N LYS A 57 17.96 16.59 13.12
CA LYS A 57 17.79 18.02 12.84
C LYS A 57 16.33 18.41 13.11
N THR A 58 16.12 19.33 14.04
CA THR A 58 14.78 19.83 14.40
C THR A 58 14.09 20.35 13.13
N LEU A 59 12.76 20.28 13.06
CA LEU A 59 12.01 20.76 11.89
C LEU A 59 12.28 22.24 11.54
N TRP A 60 12.82 22.98 12.51
CA TRP A 60 13.19 24.40 12.48
C TRP A 60 14.65 24.66 12.09
N ALA A 61 15.46 23.61 11.97
CA ALA A 61 16.83 23.76 11.53
C ALA A 61 16.83 24.22 10.07
N LYS A 62 17.64 25.24 9.77
CA LYS A 62 17.73 25.82 8.43
C LYS A 62 18.76 25.09 7.56
N LYS A 63 18.55 25.13 6.25
CA LYS A 63 19.43 24.54 5.23
C LYS A 63 19.37 25.38 3.96
N VAL A 64 20.52 25.57 3.34
CA VAL A 64 20.63 26.24 2.03
C VAL A 64 20.30 25.27 0.90
N CYS A 65 19.39 25.67 0.01
CA CYS A 65 19.06 24.91 -1.19
C CYS A 65 20.21 24.93 -2.21
N SER A 66 20.62 23.77 -2.71
CA SER A 66 21.73 23.71 -3.68
C SER A 66 21.41 24.33 -5.04
N GLN A 67 20.12 24.53 -5.37
CA GLN A 67 19.64 25.09 -6.63
C GLN A 67 19.38 26.60 -6.51
N CYS A 68 18.37 27.02 -5.74
CA CYS A 68 17.99 28.43 -5.62
C CYS A 68 18.84 29.23 -4.62
N LYS A 69 19.77 28.57 -3.91
CA LYS A 69 20.67 29.17 -2.92
C LYS A 69 20.00 29.89 -1.75
N GLN A 70 18.67 29.82 -1.63
CA GLN A 70 17.94 30.35 -0.49
C GLN A 70 18.12 29.47 0.75
N GLU A 71 18.27 30.11 1.90
CA GLU A 71 18.16 29.47 3.21
C GLU A 71 16.68 29.21 3.52
N LYS A 72 16.32 27.93 3.72
CA LYS A 72 14.95 27.52 4.05
C LYS A 72 14.95 26.57 5.25
N ASN A 73 13.81 26.43 5.91
CA ASN A 73 13.64 25.40 6.93
C ASN A 73 13.83 24.00 6.34
N ILE A 74 14.34 23.06 7.14
CA ILE A 74 14.53 21.66 6.74
C ILE A 74 13.21 20.98 6.35
N SER A 75 12.07 21.46 6.86
CA SER A 75 10.73 21.07 6.39
C SER A 75 10.53 21.28 4.88
N GLU A 76 11.23 22.24 4.28
CA GLU A 76 11.16 22.56 2.86
C GLU A 76 12.02 21.63 1.99
N PHE A 77 12.56 20.56 2.55
CA PHE A 77 13.36 19.57 1.85
C PHE A 77 12.73 18.18 2.02
N TYR A 78 12.74 17.38 0.95
CA TYR A 78 12.29 15.98 1.04
C TYR A 78 13.29 15.15 1.86
N LYS A 79 12.80 14.29 2.76
CA LYS A 79 13.63 13.29 3.44
C LYS A 79 14.15 12.26 2.41
N LYS A 80 15.44 11.93 2.48
CA LYS A 80 16.06 10.85 1.71
C LYS A 80 16.03 9.54 2.49
N ASP A 81 16.35 9.62 3.78
CA ASP A 81 16.36 8.52 4.73
C ASP A 81 16.06 9.08 6.14
N LYS A 82 16.28 8.27 7.19
CA LYS A 82 15.97 8.65 8.58
C LYS A 82 16.70 9.92 9.04
N ASN A 83 17.90 10.18 8.51
CA ASN A 83 18.81 11.24 9.00
C ASN A 83 19.13 12.31 7.97
N HIS A 84 18.91 12.05 6.68
CA HIS A 84 19.32 12.95 5.60
C HIS A 84 18.13 13.54 4.85
N TYR A 85 18.28 14.82 4.50
CA TYR A 85 17.39 15.57 3.64
C TYR A 85 18.06 15.81 2.30
N ARG A 86 17.26 15.88 1.23
CA ARG A 86 17.73 16.23 -0.11
C ARG A 86 18.41 17.61 -0.11
N SER A 87 19.31 17.84 -1.06
CA SER A 87 20.05 19.10 -1.20
C SER A 87 19.22 20.22 -1.82
N LYS A 88 18.24 19.88 -2.67
CA LYS A 88 17.29 20.81 -3.28
C LYS A 88 16.03 20.93 -2.42
N CYS A 89 15.48 22.14 -2.30
CA CYS A 89 14.17 22.35 -1.68
C CYS A 89 13.05 21.67 -2.49
N LYS A 90 11.87 21.48 -1.90
CA LYS A 90 10.72 20.81 -2.51
C LYS A 90 10.36 21.40 -3.87
N GLU A 91 10.34 22.73 -3.99
CA GLU A 91 10.05 23.45 -5.24
C GLU A 91 11.08 23.11 -6.33
N CYS A 92 12.37 23.36 -6.07
CA CYS A 92 13.43 23.07 -7.03
C CYS A 92 13.53 21.58 -7.36
N TYR A 93 13.21 20.70 -6.40
CA TYR A 93 13.15 19.27 -6.62
C TYR A 93 11.97 18.88 -7.52
N ARG A 94 10.77 19.42 -7.28
CA ARG A 94 9.59 19.20 -8.13
C ARG A 94 9.82 19.69 -9.55
N ALA A 95 10.37 20.90 -9.72
CA ALA A 95 10.73 21.45 -11.02
C ALA A 95 11.73 20.55 -11.76
N TRP A 96 12.77 20.08 -11.07
CA TRP A 96 13.74 19.15 -11.64
C TRP A 96 13.12 17.78 -12.01
N VAL A 97 12.24 17.22 -11.16
CA VAL A 97 11.54 15.96 -11.45
C VAL A 97 10.63 16.11 -12.66
N LEU A 98 9.86 17.20 -12.75
CA LEU A 98 8.97 17.48 -13.88
C LEU A 98 9.76 17.63 -15.18
N CYS A 99 10.85 18.41 -15.16
CA CYS A 99 11.75 18.57 -16.30
C CYS A 99 12.36 17.22 -16.72
N ARG A 100 12.94 16.46 -15.80
CA ARG A 100 13.56 15.15 -16.11
C ARG A 100 12.54 14.11 -16.58
N TYR A 101 11.33 14.10 -16.02
CA TYR A 101 10.29 13.15 -16.39
C TYR A 101 9.71 13.44 -17.78
N HIS A 102 9.43 14.72 -18.10
CA HIS A 102 8.93 15.11 -19.43
C HIS A 102 9.99 14.95 -20.52
N VAL A 103 11.28 15.20 -20.23
CA VAL A 103 12.37 14.95 -21.17
C VAL A 103 12.56 13.45 -21.43
N LYS A 104 12.43 12.59 -20.41
CA LYS A 104 12.60 11.14 -20.57
C LYS A 104 11.38 10.42 -21.17
N TYR A 105 10.16 10.92 -20.93
CA TYR A 105 8.91 10.28 -21.37
C TYR A 105 7.89 11.30 -21.92
N PRO A 106 8.16 11.94 -23.06
CA PRO A 106 7.36 13.06 -23.58
C PRO A 106 5.88 12.71 -23.84
N TYR A 107 5.55 11.44 -24.07
CA TYR A 107 4.18 10.99 -24.38
C TYR A 107 3.45 10.33 -23.20
N ARG A 108 4.09 10.15 -22.04
CA ARG A 108 3.51 9.37 -20.93
C ARG A 108 2.78 10.29 -19.96
N LYS A 109 1.47 10.48 -20.16
CA LYS A 109 0.61 11.18 -19.20
C LYS A 109 0.77 10.54 -17.80
N PRO A 110 1.15 11.30 -16.76
CA PRO A 110 1.20 10.77 -15.41
C PRO A 110 -0.20 10.31 -15.02
N LYS A 111 -0.36 9.04 -14.63
CA LYS A 111 -1.65 8.55 -14.11
C LYS A 111 -1.91 9.27 -12.79
N GLY A 112 -2.88 10.18 -12.79
CA GLY A 112 -3.38 10.82 -11.57
C GLY A 112 -3.98 9.80 -10.59
N PRO A 113 -4.35 10.23 -9.38
CA PRO A 113 -5.05 9.37 -8.44
C PRO A 113 -6.33 8.82 -9.07
N LEU A 114 -6.66 7.56 -8.76
CA LEU A 114 -7.91 6.96 -9.21
C LEU A 114 -9.11 7.73 -8.63
N THR A 115 -10.14 7.96 -9.45
CA THR A 115 -11.45 8.45 -9.00
C THR A 115 -12.10 7.44 -8.05
N ALA A 116 -13.12 7.86 -7.30
CA ALA A 116 -13.85 6.97 -6.39
C ALA A 116 -14.41 5.74 -7.14
N ASP A 117 -15.05 5.95 -8.29
CA ASP A 117 -15.61 4.87 -9.11
C ASP A 117 -14.53 3.90 -9.62
N GLN A 118 -13.39 4.44 -10.05
CA GLN A 118 -12.26 3.61 -10.48
C GLN A 118 -11.72 2.76 -9.33
N ARG A 119 -11.70 3.29 -8.11
CA ARG A 119 -11.29 2.52 -6.91
C ARG A 119 -12.30 1.42 -6.60
N ILE A 120 -13.60 1.72 -6.63
CA ILE A 120 -14.66 0.74 -6.37
C ILE A 120 -14.58 -0.40 -7.39
N LYS A 121 -14.51 -0.08 -8.69
CA LYS A 121 -14.36 -1.08 -9.77
C LYS A 121 -13.11 -1.92 -9.58
N LYS A 122 -11.97 -1.30 -9.23
CA LYS A 122 -10.72 -2.01 -8.97
C LYS A 122 -10.84 -2.98 -7.79
N ILE A 123 -11.44 -2.56 -6.68
CA ILE A 123 -11.63 -3.40 -5.48
C ILE A 123 -12.56 -4.57 -5.82
N ALA A 124 -13.68 -4.32 -6.50
CA ALA A 124 -14.60 -5.35 -6.94
C ALA A 124 -13.90 -6.38 -7.85
N GLY A 125 -13.12 -5.93 -8.84
CA GLY A 125 -12.36 -6.81 -9.73
C GLY A 125 -11.34 -7.68 -8.97
N ILE A 126 -10.65 -7.12 -7.97
CA ILE A 126 -9.74 -7.90 -7.11
C ILE A 126 -10.51 -8.96 -6.30
N ARG A 127 -11.70 -8.63 -5.77
CA ARG A 127 -12.53 -9.58 -5.02
C ARG A 127 -12.97 -10.74 -5.90
N ILE A 128 -13.48 -10.45 -7.09
CA ILE A 128 -13.91 -11.46 -8.07
C ILE A 128 -12.73 -12.37 -8.46
N GLN A 129 -11.57 -11.79 -8.77
CA GLN A 129 -10.38 -12.59 -9.11
C GLN A 129 -9.96 -13.53 -7.98
N ARG A 130 -10.01 -13.06 -6.73
CA ARG A 130 -9.67 -13.88 -5.55
C ARG A 130 -10.69 -15.00 -5.31
N LEU A 131 -11.97 -14.70 -5.50
CA LEU A 131 -13.05 -15.69 -5.36
C LEU A 131 -12.94 -16.77 -6.43
N ASN A 132 -12.75 -16.40 -7.70
CA ASN A 132 -12.59 -17.34 -8.79
C ASN A 132 -11.41 -18.29 -8.56
N LEU A 133 -10.25 -17.75 -8.13
CA LEU A 133 -9.09 -18.59 -7.80
C LEU A 133 -9.36 -19.50 -6.59
N LYS A 134 -10.09 -19.01 -5.58
CA LYS A 134 -10.49 -19.84 -4.43
C LYS A 134 -11.37 -21.00 -4.90
N ILE A 135 -12.42 -20.74 -5.67
CA ILE A 135 -13.33 -21.76 -6.20
C ILE A 135 -12.55 -22.78 -7.04
N GLU A 136 -11.68 -22.32 -7.94
CA GLU A 136 -10.84 -23.17 -8.78
C GLU A 136 -9.98 -24.13 -7.95
N VAL A 137 -9.26 -23.60 -6.95
CA VAL A 137 -8.40 -24.41 -6.07
C VAL A 137 -9.21 -25.39 -5.23
N LEU A 138 -10.33 -24.94 -4.64
CA LEU A 138 -11.19 -25.81 -3.84
C LEU A 138 -11.77 -26.93 -4.70
N SER A 139 -12.26 -26.59 -5.89
CA SER A 139 -12.81 -27.58 -6.83
C SER A 139 -11.76 -28.62 -7.21
N TYR A 140 -10.52 -28.21 -7.46
CA TYR A 140 -9.42 -29.14 -7.77
C TYR A 140 -9.24 -30.18 -6.65
N TYR A 141 -9.04 -29.74 -5.40
CA TYR A 141 -8.75 -30.62 -4.25
C TYR A 141 -9.98 -31.34 -3.69
N SER A 142 -11.16 -31.15 -4.27
CA SER A 142 -12.41 -31.83 -3.90
C SER A 142 -13.07 -32.52 -5.10
N HIS A 143 -12.29 -32.76 -6.15
CA HIS A 143 -12.72 -33.47 -7.37
C HIS A 143 -13.99 -32.88 -8.00
N GLY A 144 -14.06 -31.55 -8.07
CA GLY A 144 -15.11 -30.79 -8.73
C GLY A 144 -16.30 -30.39 -7.85
N THR A 145 -16.35 -30.84 -6.59
CA THR A 145 -17.51 -30.56 -5.72
C THR A 145 -17.38 -29.28 -4.90
N ALA A 146 -16.16 -28.86 -4.59
CA ALA A 146 -15.87 -27.78 -3.65
C ALA A 146 -16.62 -27.96 -2.31
N LYS A 147 -16.44 -29.12 -1.67
CA LYS A 147 -17.04 -29.43 -0.36
C LYS A 147 -16.01 -29.79 0.69
N CYS A 148 -16.38 -29.63 1.95
CA CYS A 148 -15.59 -30.10 3.09
C CYS A 148 -15.52 -31.63 3.10
N ASP A 149 -14.31 -32.18 3.09
CA ASP A 149 -14.04 -33.61 3.15
C ASP A 149 -14.50 -34.28 4.47
N CYS A 150 -14.73 -33.49 5.52
CA CYS A 150 -15.17 -34.00 6.82
C CYS A 150 -16.69 -33.92 7.05
N CYS A 151 -17.30 -32.76 6.79
CA CYS A 151 -18.70 -32.50 7.16
C CYS A 151 -19.62 -32.21 5.97
N GLY A 152 -19.09 -32.22 4.75
CA GLY A 152 -19.88 -32.08 3.53
C GLY A 152 -20.42 -30.68 3.23
N ILE A 153 -20.15 -29.65 4.04
CA ILE A 153 -20.59 -28.28 3.74
C ILE A 153 -19.97 -27.79 2.43
N GLU A 154 -20.76 -27.11 1.61
CA GLU A 154 -20.40 -26.70 0.24
C GLU A 154 -20.24 -25.18 0.09
N ASP A 155 -20.69 -24.38 1.06
CA ASP A 155 -20.56 -22.92 0.98
C ASP A 155 -19.09 -22.51 0.96
N ILE A 156 -18.68 -21.94 -0.16
CA ILE A 156 -17.29 -21.55 -0.47
C ILE A 156 -16.71 -20.64 0.62
N GLU A 157 -17.54 -19.82 1.25
CA GLU A 157 -17.21 -18.92 2.35
C GLU A 157 -16.57 -19.66 3.52
N PHE A 158 -17.07 -20.85 3.85
CA PHE A 158 -16.58 -21.65 4.97
C PHE A 158 -15.35 -22.50 4.63
N LEU A 159 -15.06 -22.69 3.35
CA LEU A 159 -14.03 -23.63 2.90
C LEU A 159 -12.63 -23.03 2.88
N THR A 160 -11.65 -23.89 3.17
CA THR A 160 -10.22 -23.60 3.18
C THR A 160 -9.44 -24.85 2.78
N ILE A 161 -8.20 -24.65 2.36
CA ILE A 161 -7.24 -25.72 2.14
C ILE A 161 -6.57 -26.10 3.48
N ASP A 162 -6.54 -27.39 3.76
CA ASP A 162 -5.84 -28.04 4.86
C ASP A 162 -4.63 -28.83 4.34
N HIS A 163 -3.59 -28.93 5.17
CA HIS A 163 -2.41 -29.75 4.91
C HIS A 163 -2.64 -31.12 5.54
N ILE A 164 -2.76 -32.19 4.75
CA ILE A 164 -3.15 -33.53 5.23
C ILE A 164 -2.21 -34.03 6.34
N ASN A 165 -0.91 -33.79 6.19
CA ASN A 165 0.13 -34.21 7.14
C ASN A 165 0.44 -33.14 8.22
N GLY A 166 -0.40 -32.11 8.36
CA GLY A 166 -0.15 -30.97 9.22
C GLY A 166 1.00 -30.08 8.74
N GLY A 167 1.58 -29.28 9.64
CA GLY A 167 2.76 -28.45 9.34
C GLY A 167 2.50 -27.23 8.43
N GLY A 168 1.25 -26.91 8.11
CA GLY A 168 0.92 -25.85 7.14
C GLY A 168 1.44 -24.46 7.49
N ASN A 169 1.58 -24.13 8.77
CA ASN A 169 2.22 -22.88 9.21
C ASN A 169 3.71 -22.85 8.81
N GLN A 170 4.44 -23.93 9.09
CA GLN A 170 5.87 -24.03 8.76
C GLN A 170 6.09 -23.99 7.25
N HIS A 171 5.27 -24.73 6.49
CA HIS A 171 5.34 -24.72 5.03
C HIS A 171 5.08 -23.32 4.45
N ARG A 172 4.03 -22.62 4.89
CA ARG A 172 3.79 -21.25 4.41
C ARG A 172 4.89 -20.27 4.81
N LYS A 173 5.46 -20.44 6.01
CA LYS A 173 6.58 -19.63 6.49
C LYS A 173 7.86 -19.85 5.66
N SER A 174 8.17 -21.10 5.28
CA SER A 174 9.34 -21.40 4.45
C SER A 174 9.22 -20.77 3.05
N LEU A 175 8.00 -20.74 2.50
CA LEU A 175 7.69 -20.08 1.23
C LEU A 175 7.53 -18.54 1.35
N LYS A 176 7.58 -17.98 2.56
CA LYS A 176 7.28 -16.56 2.84
C LYS A 176 5.89 -16.12 2.34
N LEU A 177 4.91 -17.03 2.41
CA LEU A 177 3.54 -16.79 1.97
C LEU A 177 2.60 -16.56 3.14
N GLN A 178 1.63 -15.67 2.94
CA GLN A 178 0.48 -15.51 3.83
C GLN A 178 -0.61 -16.56 3.50
N PRO A 179 -1.50 -16.91 4.46
CA PRO A 179 -2.64 -17.78 4.19
C PRO A 179 -3.61 -17.17 3.15
N GLY A 180 -4.49 -18.00 2.59
CA GLY A 180 -5.50 -17.57 1.61
C GLY A 180 -4.93 -17.33 0.22
N PHE A 181 -5.23 -16.16 -0.37
CA PHE A 181 -4.96 -15.90 -1.80
C PHE A 181 -3.51 -16.15 -2.26
N PRO A 182 -2.46 -15.70 -1.55
CA PRO A 182 -1.08 -15.98 -1.98
C PRO A 182 -0.77 -17.48 -2.02
N PHE A 183 -1.31 -18.24 -1.08
CA PHE A 183 -1.15 -19.69 -1.04
C PHE A 183 -1.93 -20.38 -2.16
N TYR A 184 -3.18 -19.98 -2.44
CA TYR A 184 -3.95 -20.50 -3.57
C TYR A 184 -3.28 -20.24 -4.91
N ARG A 185 -2.67 -19.05 -5.07
CA ARG A 185 -1.88 -18.73 -6.25
C ARG A 185 -0.65 -19.64 -6.36
N TRP A 186 0.02 -19.90 -5.24
CA TRP A 186 1.16 -20.83 -5.21
C TRP A 186 0.74 -22.24 -5.61
N LEU A 187 -0.37 -22.78 -5.09
CA LEU A 187 -0.90 -24.09 -5.47
C LEU A 187 -1.12 -24.18 -6.98
N LYS A 188 -1.81 -23.19 -7.56
CA LYS A 188 -2.03 -23.12 -9.02
C LYS A 188 -0.74 -23.04 -9.82
N THR A 189 0.22 -22.22 -9.37
CA THR A 189 1.50 -22.02 -10.08
C THR A 189 2.39 -23.26 -10.04
N ASN A 190 2.22 -24.12 -9.03
CA ASN A 190 2.98 -25.36 -8.86
C ASN A 190 2.18 -26.59 -9.35
N ASN A 191 1.22 -26.39 -10.27
CA ASN A 191 0.41 -27.45 -10.86
C ASN A 191 -0.35 -28.32 -9.85
N TYR A 192 -0.83 -27.71 -8.76
CA TYR A 192 -1.66 -28.34 -7.74
C TYR A 192 -1.03 -29.61 -7.13
N PRO A 193 0.08 -29.47 -6.37
CA PRO A 193 0.75 -30.62 -5.76
C PRO A 193 -0.15 -31.37 -4.79
N ASP A 194 0.08 -32.66 -4.61
CA ASP A 194 -0.63 -33.48 -3.61
C ASP A 194 -0.35 -33.05 -2.16
N GLY A 195 -1.07 -33.66 -1.21
CA GLY A 195 -0.88 -33.44 0.23
C GLY A 195 -1.83 -32.40 0.85
N TYR A 196 -2.86 -32.02 0.11
CA TYR A 196 -3.88 -31.07 0.55
C TYR A 196 -5.28 -31.65 0.41
N ARG A 197 -6.19 -31.16 1.26
CA ARG A 197 -7.63 -31.44 1.16
C ARG A 197 -8.45 -30.19 1.43
N VAL A 198 -9.72 -30.23 1.05
CA VAL A 198 -10.67 -29.16 1.36
C VAL A 198 -11.36 -29.45 2.70
N LEU A 199 -11.29 -28.49 3.63
CA LEU A 199 -12.05 -28.53 4.89
C LEU A 199 -12.79 -27.21 5.10
N CYS A 200 -13.87 -27.23 5.88
CA CYS A 200 -14.41 -26.00 6.42
C CYS A 200 -13.53 -25.46 7.56
N TYR A 201 -13.59 -24.16 7.85
CA TYR A 201 -12.76 -23.54 8.89
C TYR A 201 -12.90 -24.23 10.24
N ASN A 202 -14.10 -24.66 10.62
CA ASN A 202 -14.33 -25.33 11.89
C ASN A 202 -13.68 -26.71 11.92
N CYS A 203 -13.83 -27.53 10.87
CA CYS A 203 -13.20 -28.84 10.78
C CYS A 203 -11.66 -28.73 10.77
N ASN A 204 -11.11 -27.80 9.98
CA ASN A 204 -9.66 -27.55 9.94
C ASN A 204 -9.13 -27.11 11.32
N THR A 205 -9.82 -26.17 11.95
CA THR A 205 -9.42 -25.64 13.26
C THR A 205 -9.44 -26.72 14.34
N VAL A 206 -10.56 -27.44 14.47
CA VAL A 206 -10.71 -28.49 15.49
C VAL A 206 -9.68 -29.61 15.26
N LEU A 207 -9.44 -30.00 14.01
CA LEU A 207 -8.41 -30.98 13.69
C LEU A 207 -7.00 -30.50 14.09
N GLY A 208 -6.66 -29.24 13.78
CA GLY A 208 -5.36 -28.66 14.13
C GLY A 208 -5.12 -28.54 15.64
N PHE A 209 -6.17 -28.27 16.43
CA PHE A 209 -6.07 -28.12 17.89
C PHE A 209 -6.18 -29.45 18.65
N HIS A 210 -7.08 -30.34 18.23
CA HIS A 210 -7.44 -31.55 18.98
C HIS A 210 -6.99 -32.85 18.30
N GLY A 211 -6.51 -32.80 17.06
CA GLY A 211 -6.07 -33.99 16.31
C GLY A 211 -7.22 -34.83 15.73
N TYR A 212 -8.48 -34.48 15.99
CA TYR A 212 -9.65 -35.17 15.41
C TYR A 212 -10.82 -34.18 15.20
N CYS A 213 -11.79 -34.53 14.34
CA CYS A 213 -13.05 -33.78 14.21
C CYS A 213 -14.23 -34.57 14.82
N PRO A 214 -15.09 -33.96 15.67
CA PRO A 214 -16.27 -34.62 16.24
C PRO A 214 -17.23 -35.25 15.23
N HIS A 215 -17.32 -34.73 14.00
CA HIS A 215 -18.13 -35.33 12.93
C HIS A 215 -17.70 -36.76 12.59
N GLN A 216 -16.41 -37.08 12.75
CA GLN A 216 -15.88 -38.41 12.50
C GLN A 216 -16.25 -39.42 13.60
N LYS A 217 -16.59 -38.95 14.83
CA LYS A 217 -17.05 -39.82 15.92
C LYS A 217 -18.52 -40.20 15.78
N LYS A 218 -19.35 -39.33 15.19
CA LYS A 218 -20.81 -39.57 15.06
C LYS A 218 -21.15 -40.70 14.10
N LEU A 219 -20.34 -40.90 13.05
CA LEU A 219 -20.52 -41.95 12.04
C LEU A 219 -20.45 -43.38 12.59
N ALA A 220 -19.86 -43.59 13.79
CA ALA A 220 -19.79 -44.90 14.42
C ALA A 220 -21.06 -45.30 15.19
N THR A 221 -22.00 -44.38 15.42
CA THR A 221 -23.16 -44.58 16.29
C THR A 221 -24.51 -44.68 15.58
N GLU A 222 -24.56 -44.42 14.27
CA GLU A 222 -25.82 -44.38 13.50
C GLU A 222 -26.08 -45.64 12.65
N ILE A 223 -25.39 -46.74 12.95
CA ILE A 223 -25.79 -48.08 12.48
C ILE A 223 -26.46 -48.80 13.66
N LYS A 224 -27.75 -48.57 13.85
CA LYS A 224 -28.64 -49.41 14.67
C LYS A 224 -30.02 -49.46 14.05
#